data_AF-A0A383A5M2-F1
#
_entry.id   AF-A0A383A5M2-F1
#
_cell.length_a   1.000
_cell.length_b   1.000
_cell.length_c   1.000
_cell.angle_alpha   90.00
_cell.angle_beta   90.00
_cell.angle_gamma   90.00
#
_symmetry.space_group_name_H-M   'P 1'
#
loop_
_entity.id
_entity.type
_entity.pdbx_description
1 polymer ?
#
loop_
_entity_poly.entity_id
_entity_poly.type
_entity_poly.pdbx_seq_one_letter_code
_entity_poly.pdbx_strand_id
1 'polypeptide(L)'
;MSDTGDQVLDHLPVFSDVTPESRWERLRVQGLVERPLELDQESLLALAQQGIAEDFHCVEGWVVPDQKWEGVPVSTLLGLARPLPEAKLLIFSSGSYNVSLSMEEVESSSVIIALRLNGEALPQEHG
;
A
#
# COMPACT_ATOMS: atom_id res chain seq x y z
N MET A 1 32.81 6.35 -11.93
CA MET A 1 32.10 5.50 -10.97
C MET A 1 31.53 6.46 -9.94
N SER A 2 30.36 7.04 -10.25
CA SER A 2 29.72 7.99 -9.34
C SER A 2 29.02 7.19 -8.27
N ASP A 3 29.63 7.18 -7.09
CA ASP A 3 29.06 6.77 -5.84
C ASP A 3 27.95 7.77 -5.48
N THR A 4 26.73 7.51 -5.92
CA THR A 4 25.55 8.22 -5.43
C THR A 4 24.83 7.24 -4.50
N GLY A 5 25.42 7.00 -3.33
CA GLY A 5 24.75 6.24 -2.29
C GLY A 5 23.49 6.99 -1.84
N ASP A 6 22.39 6.27 -1.68
CA ASP A 6 21.17 6.84 -1.12
C ASP A 6 21.49 7.52 0.22
N GLN A 7 20.98 8.73 0.43
CA GLN A 7 21.05 9.39 1.72
C GLN A 7 20.24 8.59 2.74
N VAL A 8 20.89 8.07 3.78
CA VAL A 8 20.20 7.38 4.88
C VAL A 8 19.54 8.41 5.80
N LEU A 9 18.23 8.26 6.04
CA LEU A 9 17.46 9.05 7.00
C LEU A 9 17.08 8.20 8.21
N ASP A 10 16.85 8.86 9.36
CA ASP A 10 16.43 8.19 10.60
C ASP A 10 14.92 7.90 10.64
N HIS A 11 14.12 8.64 9.87
CA HIS A 11 12.66 8.55 9.84
C HIS A 11 12.12 8.90 8.46
N LEU A 12 10.93 8.40 8.14
CA LEU A 12 10.23 8.79 6.91
C LEU A 12 9.95 10.30 6.95
N PRO A 13 10.23 11.03 5.86
CA PRO A 13 9.96 12.46 5.80
C PRO A 13 8.44 12.72 5.80
N VAL A 14 8.06 13.85 6.40
CA VAL A 14 6.68 14.37 6.37
C VAL A 14 6.63 15.58 5.45
N PHE A 15 5.78 15.51 4.43
CA PHE A 15 5.62 16.57 3.44
C PHE A 15 4.47 17.49 3.84
N SER A 16 4.78 18.73 4.23
CA SER A 16 3.85 19.73 4.75
C SER A 16 2.76 20.19 3.78
N ASP A 17 2.90 19.83 2.51
CA ASP A 17 2.12 20.40 1.41
C ASP A 17 0.87 19.56 1.12
N VAL A 18 0.72 18.43 1.81
CA VAL A 18 -0.44 17.55 1.72
C VAL A 18 -1.44 17.96 2.80
N THR A 19 -2.45 18.72 2.42
CA THR A 19 -3.66 18.84 3.26
C THR A 19 -4.42 17.53 3.12
N PRO A 20 -4.70 16.80 4.20
CA PRO A 20 -5.45 15.57 4.07
C PRO A 20 -6.82 15.87 3.48
N GLU A 21 -7.12 15.26 2.34
CA GLU A 21 -8.52 15.11 1.93
C GLU A 21 -9.25 14.34 3.04
N SER A 22 -10.56 14.57 3.18
CA SER A 22 -11.37 13.99 4.25
C SER A 22 -11.01 12.53 4.55
N ARG A 23 -10.98 12.15 5.84
CA ARG A 23 -10.71 10.76 6.27
C ARG A 23 -11.47 9.78 5.39
N TRP A 24 -10.75 8.84 4.78
CA TRP A 24 -11.37 7.82 3.93
C TRP A 24 -12.33 6.97 4.76
N GLU A 25 -13.51 6.67 4.21
CA GLU A 25 -14.53 5.89 4.92
C GLU A 25 -14.48 4.40 4.56
N ARG A 26 -14.15 4.08 3.30
CA ARG A 26 -14.18 2.72 2.75
C ARG A 26 -13.07 2.50 1.72
N LEU A 27 -12.43 1.34 1.76
CA LEU A 27 -11.67 0.80 0.64
C LEU A 27 -12.65 0.12 -0.32
N ARG A 28 -12.56 0.46 -1.62
CA ARG A 28 -13.40 -0.15 -2.66
C ARG A 28 -12.55 -0.99 -3.60
N VAL A 29 -12.98 -2.22 -3.85
CA VAL A 29 -12.40 -3.10 -4.88
C VAL A 29 -13.46 -3.29 -5.96
N GLN A 30 -13.17 -2.83 -7.18
CA GLN A 30 -14.12 -2.73 -8.28
C GLN A 30 -13.44 -2.96 -9.64
N GLY A 31 -14.21 -2.83 -10.73
CA GLY A 31 -13.72 -3.05 -12.09
C GLY A 31 -14.02 -4.48 -12.57
N LEU A 32 -13.01 -5.15 -13.13
CA LEU A 32 -13.13 -6.50 -13.68
C LEU A 32 -13.07 -7.57 -12.57
N VAL A 33 -14.07 -7.58 -11.69
CA VAL A 33 -14.20 -8.52 -10.57
C VAL A 33 -15.61 -9.10 -10.52
N GLU A 34 -15.75 -10.37 -10.13
CA GLU A 34 -17.06 -11.00 -9.93
C GLU A 34 -17.80 -10.44 -8.71
N ARG A 35 -17.05 -10.02 -7.68
CA ARG A 35 -17.59 -9.60 -6.38
C ARG A 35 -16.93 -8.27 -5.95
N PRO A 36 -17.52 -7.12 -6.31
CA PRO A 36 -17.06 -5.84 -5.79
C PRO A 36 -17.10 -5.81 -4.27
N LEU A 37 -16.12 -5.17 -3.64
CA LEU A 37 -15.98 -5.07 -2.19
C LEU A 37 -16.06 -3.60 -1.75
N GLU A 38 -16.68 -3.36 -0.60
CA GLU A 38 -16.57 -2.10 0.15
C GLU A 38 -16.26 -2.43 1.61
N LEU A 39 -15.05 -2.11 2.06
CA LEU A 39 -14.54 -2.48 3.39
C LEU A 39 -14.26 -1.22 4.20
N ASP A 40 -14.82 -1.12 5.41
CA ASP A 40 -14.38 -0.12 6.38
C ASP A 40 -13.09 -0.57 7.09
N GLN A 41 -12.58 0.31 7.93
CA GLN A 41 -11.40 0.05 8.74
C GLN A 41 -11.55 -1.18 9.65
N GLU A 42 -12.71 -1.39 10.27
CA GLU A 42 -12.96 -2.56 11.13
C GLU A 42 -12.91 -3.85 10.32
N SER A 43 -13.55 -3.86 9.15
CA SER A 43 -13.55 -5.01 8.23
C SER A 43 -12.13 -5.34 7.76
N LEU A 44 -11.31 -4.34 7.45
CA LEU A 44 -9.91 -4.54 7.05
C LEU A 44 -9.06 -5.11 8.20
N LEU A 45 -9.27 -4.62 9.43
CA LEU A 45 -8.57 -5.14 10.62
C LEU A 45 -8.97 -6.58 10.96
N ALA A 46 -10.18 -7.01 10.57
CA ALA A 46 -10.66 -8.37 10.77
C ALA A 46 -10.11 -9.38 9.74
N LEU A 47 -9.53 -8.92 8.62
CA LEU A 47 -8.90 -9.78 7.64
C LEU A 47 -7.53 -10.27 8.12
N ALA A 48 -7.01 -11.32 7.46
CA ALA A 48 -5.66 -11.79 7.69
C ALA A 48 -4.65 -10.64 7.45
N GLN A 49 -3.73 -10.47 8.40
CA GLN A 49 -2.69 -9.45 8.34
C GLN A 49 -1.35 -10.10 7.97
N GLN A 50 -0.52 -9.38 7.22
CA GLN A 50 0.84 -9.76 6.85
C GLN A 50 1.79 -8.60 7.19
N GLY A 51 2.93 -8.96 7.77
CA GLY A 51 4.05 -8.04 8.00
C GLY A 51 5.09 -8.10 6.88
N ILE A 52 5.66 -6.96 6.54
CA ILE A 52 6.80 -6.80 5.63
C ILE A 52 7.83 -5.93 6.36
N ALA A 53 9.06 -6.43 6.45
CA ALA A 53 10.18 -5.70 7.06
C ALA A 53 11.25 -5.47 5.99
N GLU A 54 11.33 -4.26 5.47
CA GLU A 54 12.23 -3.87 4.39
C GLU A 54 12.66 -2.41 4.53
N ASP A 55 13.75 -2.04 3.88
CA ASP A 55 14.18 -0.65 3.77
C ASP A 55 13.24 0.12 2.82
N PHE A 56 12.88 1.34 3.17
CA PHE A 56 12.10 2.21 2.29
C PHE A 56 13.04 3.01 1.40
N HIS A 57 13.07 2.72 0.11
CA HIS A 57 13.85 3.44 -0.88
C HIS A 57 13.00 4.46 -1.63
N CYS A 58 13.45 5.72 -1.66
CA CYS A 58 12.84 6.76 -2.48
C CYS A 58 13.65 6.98 -3.76
N VAL A 59 12.92 7.18 -4.87
CA VAL A 59 13.49 7.53 -6.18
C VAL A 59 14.28 8.85 -6.17
N GLU A 60 14.08 9.69 -5.16
CA GLU A 60 14.83 10.94 -4.95
C GLU A 60 16.24 10.71 -4.35
N GLY A 61 16.63 9.46 -4.10
CA GLY A 61 17.97 9.08 -3.65
C GLY A 61 18.15 9.10 -2.14
N TRP A 62 17.13 8.71 -1.39
CA TRP A 62 17.20 8.54 0.06
C TRP A 62 16.56 7.21 0.50
N VAL A 63 17.03 6.67 1.61
CA VAL A 63 16.59 5.39 2.18
C VAL A 63 16.30 5.54 3.67
N VAL A 64 15.26 4.87 4.17
CA VAL A 64 15.00 4.72 5.61
C VAL A 64 14.99 3.23 5.95
N PRO A 65 15.96 2.74 6.74
CA PRO A 65 16.11 1.32 6.97
C PRO A 65 15.08 0.75 7.94
N ASP A 66 14.94 -0.58 7.93
CA ASP A 66 14.23 -1.38 8.93
C ASP A 66 12.74 -1.01 9.15
N GLN A 67 12.04 -0.60 8.08
CA GLN A 67 10.62 -0.28 8.18
C GLN A 67 9.76 -1.53 8.24
N LYS A 68 8.93 -1.61 9.29
CA LYS A 68 8.03 -2.75 9.54
C LYS A 68 6.61 -2.35 9.21
N TRP A 69 6.17 -2.70 8.02
CA TRP A 69 4.82 -2.50 7.55
C TRP A 69 3.95 -3.68 7.95
N GLU A 70 2.70 -3.44 8.35
CA GLU A 70 1.71 -4.49 8.52
C GLU A 70 0.38 -4.08 7.91
N GLY A 71 -0.30 -5.03 7.26
CA GLY A 71 -1.59 -4.76 6.64
C GLY A 71 -2.21 -5.97 5.97
N VAL A 72 -3.25 -5.72 5.18
CA VAL A 72 -4.00 -6.77 4.48
C VAL A 72 -3.27 -7.14 3.18
N PRO A 73 -2.92 -8.41 2.93
CA PRO A 73 -2.38 -8.83 1.64
C PRO A 73 -3.35 -8.51 0.51
N VAL A 74 -2.86 -7.91 -0.58
CA VAL A 74 -3.67 -7.66 -1.77
C VAL A 74 -4.23 -8.98 -2.33
N SER A 75 -3.48 -10.08 -2.25
CA SER A 75 -3.94 -11.42 -2.59
C SER A 75 -5.19 -11.86 -1.82
N THR A 76 -5.34 -11.45 -0.55
CA THR A 76 -6.56 -11.71 0.25
C THR A 76 -7.76 -10.98 -0.34
N LEU A 77 -7.57 -9.69 -0.70
CA LEU A 77 -8.62 -8.90 -1.34
C LEU A 77 -9.01 -9.47 -2.71
N LEU A 78 -8.04 -9.91 -3.51
CA LEU A 78 -8.29 -10.56 -4.79
C LEU A 78 -9.03 -11.89 -4.63
N GLY A 79 -8.69 -12.70 -3.61
CA GLY A 79 -9.41 -13.94 -3.33
C GLY A 79 -10.88 -13.72 -2.97
N LEU A 80 -11.20 -12.62 -2.28
CA LEU A 80 -12.56 -12.21 -1.96
C LEU A 80 -13.29 -11.64 -3.18
N ALA A 81 -12.63 -10.76 -3.94
CA ALA A 81 -13.22 -10.04 -5.05
C ALA A 81 -13.39 -10.89 -6.32
N ARG A 82 -12.53 -11.90 -6.50
CA ARG A 82 -12.47 -12.80 -7.67
C ARG A 82 -12.36 -12.03 -9.00
N PRO A 83 -11.15 -11.57 -9.37
CA PRO A 83 -10.91 -10.94 -10.67
C PRO A 83 -11.36 -11.83 -11.82
N LEU A 84 -11.92 -11.21 -12.86
CA LEU A 84 -12.25 -11.89 -14.11
C LEU A 84 -10.97 -12.24 -14.89
N PRO A 85 -10.98 -13.27 -15.76
CA PRO A 85 -9.79 -13.67 -16.54
C PRO A 85 -9.20 -12.56 -17.43
N GLU A 86 -9.99 -11.55 -17.79
CA GLU A 86 -9.55 -10.41 -18.58
C GLU A 86 -8.82 -9.34 -17.76
N ALA A 87 -8.82 -9.42 -16.43
CA ALA A 87 -8.11 -8.49 -15.56
C ALA A 87 -6.59 -8.67 -15.70
N LYS A 88 -5.88 -7.58 -16.04
CA LYS A 88 -4.42 -7.59 -16.28
C LYS A 88 -3.63 -6.66 -15.38
N LEU A 89 -4.28 -5.60 -14.89
CA LEU A 89 -3.68 -4.55 -14.09
C LEU A 89 -4.56 -4.30 -12.86
N LEU A 90 -3.92 -4.07 -11.73
CA LEU A 90 -4.51 -3.44 -10.56
C LEU A 90 -4.16 -1.96 -10.59
N ILE A 91 -5.15 -1.11 -10.32
CA ILE A 91 -4.94 0.32 -10.14
C ILE A 91 -5.25 0.63 -8.67
N PHE A 92 -4.28 1.21 -7.98
CA PHE A 92 -4.41 1.71 -6.62
C PHE A 92 -4.62 3.22 -6.70
N SER A 93 -5.69 3.70 -6.07
CA SER A 93 -6.14 5.09 -6.17
C SER A 93 -6.37 5.69 -4.79
N SER A 94 -5.88 6.90 -4.57
CA SER A 94 -6.18 7.72 -3.39
C SER A 94 -6.27 9.19 -3.81
N GLY A 95 -7.45 9.80 -3.68
CA GLY A 95 -7.71 11.14 -4.22
C GLY A 95 -7.42 11.21 -5.72
N SER A 96 -6.52 12.12 -6.11
CA SER A 96 -6.03 12.24 -7.50
C SER A 96 -4.83 11.34 -7.83
N TYR A 97 -4.21 10.73 -6.83
CA TYR A 97 -3.04 9.88 -7.01
C TYR A 97 -3.45 8.48 -7.46
N ASN A 98 -2.74 7.97 -8.47
CA ASN A 98 -2.97 6.65 -9.03
C ASN A 98 -1.63 6.00 -9.36
N VAL A 99 -1.49 4.72 -9.01
CA VAL A 99 -0.38 3.85 -9.44
C VAL A 99 -0.97 2.51 -9.87
N SER A 100 -0.31 1.83 -10.79
CA SER A 100 -0.73 0.52 -11.25
C SER A 100 0.37 -0.51 -11.15
N LEU A 101 -0.02 -1.74 -10.83
CA LEU A 101 0.81 -2.92 -10.91
C LEU A 101 0.12 -3.94 -11.82
N SER A 102 0.90 -4.74 -12.54
CA SER A 102 0.39 -5.90 -13.25
C SER A 102 -0.03 -7.01 -12.27
N MET A 103 -0.91 -7.89 -12.73
CA MET A 103 -1.26 -9.10 -11.98
C MET A 103 0.00 -9.92 -11.61
N GLU A 104 0.95 -10.02 -12.54
CA GLU A 104 2.21 -10.75 -12.34
C GLU A 104 3.07 -10.12 -11.23
N GLU A 105 3.20 -8.80 -11.19
CA GLU A 105 3.94 -8.10 -10.12
C GLU A 105 3.29 -8.33 -8.75
N VAL A 106 1.95 -8.30 -8.69
CA VAL A 106 1.20 -8.53 -7.44
C VAL A 106 1.28 -9.98 -6.98
N GLU A 107 1.35 -10.95 -7.90
CA GLU A 107 1.49 -12.37 -7.59
C GLU A 107 2.91 -12.76 -7.18
N SER A 108 3.92 -12.10 -7.76
CA SER A 108 5.34 -12.38 -7.52
C SER A 108 5.93 -11.60 -6.34
N SER A 109 5.22 -10.59 -5.82
CA SER A 109 5.69 -9.72 -4.74
C SER A 109 4.75 -9.78 -3.53
N SER A 110 5.29 -9.49 -2.34
CA SER A 110 4.44 -9.27 -1.17
C SER A 110 3.84 -7.86 -1.21
N VAL A 111 2.61 -7.74 -1.69
CA VAL A 111 1.89 -6.45 -1.74
C VAL A 111 0.82 -6.41 -0.65
N ILE A 112 0.83 -5.37 0.18
CA ILE A 112 -0.14 -5.16 1.26
C ILE A 112 -0.83 -3.80 1.13
N ILE A 113 -2.07 -3.72 1.61
CA ILE A 113 -2.70 -2.46 2.02
C ILE A 113 -2.27 -2.22 3.47
N ALA A 114 -1.26 -1.38 3.66
CA ALA A 114 -0.68 -1.11 4.98
C ALA A 114 -1.66 -0.38 5.91
N LEU A 115 -1.72 -0.83 7.17
CA LEU A 115 -2.54 -0.26 8.24
C LEU A 115 -1.70 0.15 9.46
N ARG A 116 -0.49 -0.40 9.58
CA ARG A 116 0.46 -0.10 10.64
C ARG A 116 1.87 0.07 10.10
N LEU A 117 2.64 0.89 10.79
CA LEU A 117 4.07 1.09 10.58
C LEU A 117 4.76 1.03 11.94
N ASN A 118 5.78 0.18 12.05
CA ASN A 118 6.61 0.01 13.25
C ASN A 118 5.81 -0.32 14.51
N GLY A 119 4.74 -1.13 14.36
CA GLY A 119 3.88 -1.59 15.45
C GLY A 119 2.78 -0.60 15.85
N GLU A 120 2.78 0.61 15.30
CA GLU A 120 1.78 1.65 15.56
C GLU A 120 0.79 1.77 14.40
N ALA A 121 -0.40 2.33 14.66
CA ALA A 121 -1.34 2.67 13.59
C ALA A 121 -0.66 3.63 12.60
N LEU A 122 -0.87 3.42 11.30
CA LEU A 122 -0.23 4.22 10.26
C LEU A 122 -0.56 5.71 10.47
N PRO A 123 0.44 6.57 10.71
CA PRO A 123 0.22 8.00 10.86
C PRO A 123 -0.32 8.60 9.57
N GLN A 124 -1.14 9.64 9.69
CA GLN A 124 -1.81 10.28 8.56
C GLN A 124 -0.83 10.86 7.53
N GLU A 125 0.33 11.33 8.00
CA GLU A 125 1.43 11.82 7.18
C GLU A 125 2.12 10.72 6.32
N HIS A 126 1.85 9.45 6.60
CA HIS A 126 2.43 8.29 5.90
C HIS A 126 1.36 7.41 5.24
N GLY A 127 0.12 7.91 5.13
CA GLY A 127 -1.02 7.26 4.51
C GLY A 127 -2.31 8.07 4.61
#